data_AF-A0A0X1RWK0-F1
#
_entry.id   AF-A0A0X1RWK0-F1
#
_cell.length_a   1.000
_cell.length_b   1.000
_cell.length_c   1.000
_cell.angle_alpha   90.00
_cell.angle_beta   90.00
_cell.angle_gamma   90.00
#
_symmetry.space_group_name_H-M   'P 1'
#
loop_
_entity.id
_entity.type
_entity.pdbx_description
1 polymer ?
#
loop_
_entity_poly.entity_id
_entity_poly.type
_entity_poly.pdbx_seq_one_letter_code
_entity_poly.pdbx_strand_id
1 'polypeptide(L)'
;MTKANFIQYLLAKKEIEFSYGRKIFFIAWDEQKGFILLDVLYDDTCVELTDFIQSIKEFLQQAQIDGKTLEYLLEHELEQIKIMGVY
;
A
#
# COMPACT_ATOMS: atom_id res chain seq x y z
N MET A 1 14.51 -1.68 -3.42
CA MET A 1 13.59 -2.59 -2.68
C MET A 1 13.14 -3.70 -3.63
N THR A 2 12.73 -4.87 -3.14
CA THR A 2 12.14 -5.94 -3.96
C THR A 2 10.65 -6.12 -3.61
N LYS A 3 9.84 -6.69 -4.53
CA LYS A 3 8.46 -7.12 -4.26
C LYS A 3 8.40 -8.01 -3.01
N ALA A 4 9.34 -8.94 -2.88
CA ALA A 4 9.43 -9.83 -1.73
C ALA A 4 9.57 -9.05 -0.41
N ASN A 5 10.43 -8.04 -0.35
CA ASN A 5 10.60 -7.23 0.86
C ASN A 5 9.33 -6.45 1.22
N PHE A 6 8.64 -5.89 0.22
CA PHE A 6 7.37 -5.19 0.43
C PHE A 6 6.31 -6.12 1.05
N ILE A 7 6.16 -7.32 0.48
CA ILE A 7 5.23 -8.33 0.99
C ILE A 7 5.64 -8.79 2.40
N GLN A 8 6.93 -8.92 2.70
CA GLN A 8 7.41 -9.27 4.04
C GLN A 8 7.02 -8.22 5.08
N TYR A 9 7.04 -6.92 4.75
CA TYR A 9 6.54 -5.88 5.65
C TYR A 9 5.04 -6.07 5.95
N LEU A 10 4.23 -6.33 4.91
CA LEU A 10 2.80 -6.60 5.10
C LEU A 10 2.56 -7.86 5.95
N LEU A 11 3.29 -8.95 5.70
CA LEU A 11 3.19 -10.18 6.51
C LEU A 11 3.59 -9.96 7.97
N ALA A 12 4.53 -9.06 8.22
CA ALA A 12 4.92 -8.62 9.56
C ALA A 12 3.91 -7.64 10.20
N LYS A 13 2.76 -7.40 9.55
CA LYS A 13 1.69 -6.50 10.01
C LYS A 13 2.20 -5.08 10.23
N LYS A 14 3.09 -4.62 9.34
CA LYS A 14 3.66 -3.28 9.38
C LYS A 14 2.81 -2.29 8.60
N GLU A 15 2.78 -1.06 9.08
CA GLU A 15 2.25 0.05 8.31
C GLU A 15 3.34 0.56 7.36
N ILE A 16 2.97 0.92 6.14
CA ILE A 16 3.91 1.28 5.09
C ILE A 16 3.52 2.62 4.47
N GLU A 17 4.41 3.59 4.54
CA GLU A 17 4.32 4.85 3.81
C GLU A 17 5.20 4.79 2.57
N PHE A 18 4.65 5.07 1.40
CA PHE A 18 5.40 5.02 0.15
C PHE A 18 4.90 6.06 -0.86
N SER A 19 5.79 6.53 -1.71
CA SER A 19 5.42 7.36 -2.86
C SER A 19 5.32 6.52 -4.12
N TYR A 20 4.35 6.87 -4.97
CA TYR A 20 4.27 6.40 -6.35
C TYR A 20 3.96 7.61 -7.26
N GLY A 21 4.88 7.91 -8.18
CA GLY A 21 4.87 9.17 -8.92
C GLY A 21 5.08 10.39 -8.00
N ARG A 22 4.12 11.32 -7.99
CA ARG A 22 4.15 12.53 -7.14
C ARG A 22 3.22 12.43 -5.91
N LYS A 23 2.54 11.30 -5.75
CA LYS A 23 1.57 11.06 -4.67
C LYS A 23 2.21 10.21 -3.58
N ILE A 24 1.71 10.36 -2.35
CA ILE A 24 2.13 9.59 -1.18
C ILE A 24 0.94 8.74 -0.75
N PHE A 25 1.21 7.50 -0.39
CA PHE A 25 0.22 6.53 0.01
C PHE A 25 0.62 5.89 1.34
N PHE A 26 -0.38 5.48 2.09
CA PHE A 26 -0.21 4.79 3.35
C PHE A 26 -0.99 3.49 3.36
N ILE A 27 -0.33 2.40 3.72
CA ILE A 27 -0.99 1.13 4.03
C ILE A 27 -1.04 1.00 5.53
N ALA A 28 -2.24 1.07 6.09
CA ALA A 28 -2.48 0.81 7.51
C ALA A 28 -2.94 -0.63 7.72
N TRP A 29 -2.78 -1.11 8.95
CA TRP A 29 -3.23 -2.45 9.35
C TRP A 29 -4.03 -2.38 10.65
N ASP A 30 -5.18 -3.05 10.65
CA ASP A 30 -6.01 -3.27 11.81
C ASP A 30 -6.16 -4.77 12.08
N GLU A 31 -6.06 -5.18 13.34
CA GLU A 31 -6.08 -6.61 13.72
C GLU A 31 -7.40 -7.31 13.40
N GLN A 32 -8.51 -6.59 13.49
CA GLN A 32 -9.84 -7.16 13.28
C GLN A 32 -10.28 -7.03 11.82
N LYS A 33 -9.89 -5.95 11.14
CA LYS A 33 -10.39 -5.60 9.82
C LYS A 33 -9.41 -5.94 8.69
N GLY A 34 -8.10 -5.88 8.92
CA GLY A 34 -7.07 -6.18 7.91
C GLY A 34 -6.34 -4.94 7.40
N PHE A 35 -5.92 -4.97 6.14
CA PHE A 35 -5.18 -3.89 5.48
C PHE A 35 -6.11 -2.91 4.79
N ILE A 36 -5.72 -1.64 4.76
CA ILE A 36 -6.39 -0.58 3.99
C ILE A 36 -5.34 0.27 3.27
N LEU A 37 -5.64 0.71 2.05
CA LEU A 37 -4.82 1.65 1.31
C LEU A 37 -5.41 3.05 1.40
N LEU A 38 -4.58 4.04 1.71
CA LEU A 38 -4.94 5.44 1.85
C LEU A 38 -4.10 6.30 0.88
N ASP A 39 -4.73 7.28 0.24
CA ASP A 39 -4.07 8.40 -0.46
C ASP A 39 -3.83 9.55 0.53
N VAL A 40 -2.59 9.99 0.67
CA VAL A 40 -2.21 11.08 1.58
C VAL A 40 -2.25 12.40 0.80
N LEU A 41 -3.23 13.25 1.13
CA LEU A 41 -3.48 14.53 0.48
C LEU A 41 -2.66 15.68 1.09
N TYR A 42 -2.75 16.84 0.45
CA TYR A 42 -2.03 18.05 0.82
C TYR A 42 -2.69 18.77 2.02
N ASP A 43 -2.37 18.30 3.23
CA ASP A 43 -2.76 18.80 4.56
C ASP A 43 -2.80 17.67 5.62
N ASP A 44 -2.17 16.53 5.34
CA ASP A 44 -2.20 15.32 6.16
C ASP A 44 -3.61 14.69 6.30
N THR A 45 -4.57 15.04 5.44
CA THR A 45 -5.78 14.23 5.28
C THR A 45 -5.53 12.99 4.45
N CYS A 46 -6.19 11.90 4.85
CA CYS A 46 -6.16 10.63 4.14
C CYS A 46 -7.50 10.35 3.47
N VAL A 47 -7.47 9.86 2.23
CA VAL A 47 -8.65 9.31 1.54
C VAL A 47 -8.51 7.80 1.44
N GLU A 48 -9.53 7.07 1.90
CA GLU A 48 -9.60 5.63 1.75
C GLU A 48 -9.75 5.24 0.27
N LEU A 49 -8.82 4.44 -0.24
CA LEU A 49 -8.85 3.92 -1.61
C LEU A 49 -9.43 2.50 -1.69
N THR A 50 -9.55 1.82 -0.55
CA THR A 50 -10.10 0.47 -0.43
C THR A 50 -10.91 0.32 0.84
N ASP A 51 -11.83 -0.64 0.86
CA ASP A 51 -12.30 -1.21 2.11
C ASP A 51 -11.15 -1.95 2.84
N PHE A 52 -11.37 -2.31 4.10
CA PHE A 52 -10.47 -3.18 4.84
C PHE A 52 -10.50 -4.61 4.29
N ILE A 53 -9.33 -5.18 4.02
CA ILE A 53 -9.17 -6.53 3.45
C ILE A 53 -8.21 -7.35 4.32
N GLN A 54 -8.69 -8.46 4.88
CA GLN A 54 -7.87 -9.32 5.75
C GLN A 54 -6.76 -10.07 5.02
N SER A 55 -7.03 -10.56 3.81
CA SER A 55 -6.07 -11.34 3.04
C SER A 55 -5.10 -10.42 2.31
N ILE A 56 -3.79 -10.52 2.59
CA ILE A 56 -2.75 -9.75 1.86
C ILE A 56 -2.84 -9.98 0.35
N LYS A 57 -3.10 -11.22 -0.07
CA LYS A 57 -3.23 -11.53 -1.50
C LYS A 57 -4.39 -10.77 -2.12
N GLU A 58 -5.56 -10.80 -1.48
CA GLU A 58 -6.74 -10.09 -1.97
C GLU A 58 -6.53 -8.58 -1.91
N PHE A 59 -5.88 -8.08 -0.86
CA PHE A 59 -5.54 -6.68 -0.71
C PHE A 59 -4.66 -6.21 -1.88
N LEU A 60 -3.59 -6.93 -2.22
CA LEU A 60 -2.73 -6.58 -3.35
C LEU A 60 -3.46 -6.63 -4.69
N GLN A 61 -4.47 -7.49 -4.83
CA GLN A 61 -5.27 -7.65 -6.05
C GLN A 61 -6.39 -6.64 -6.20
N GLN A 62 -6.84 -6.02 -5.10
CA GLN A 62 -7.97 -5.09 -5.10
C GLN A 62 -7.54 -3.64 -4.87
N ALA A 63 -6.48 -3.40 -4.10
CA ALA A 63 -5.98 -2.06 -3.83
C ALA A 63 -5.41 -1.43 -5.08
N GLN A 64 -5.97 -0.30 -5.48
CA GLN A 64 -5.65 0.35 -6.75
C GLN A 64 -5.15 1.78 -6.57
N ILE A 65 -4.17 2.14 -7.39
CA ILE A 65 -3.69 3.52 -7.58
C ILE A 65 -3.78 3.81 -9.07
N ASP A 66 -4.50 4.88 -9.43
CA ASP A 66 -4.71 5.32 -10.81
C ASP A 66 -5.14 4.18 -11.76
N GLY A 67 -6.02 3.29 -11.27
CA GLY A 67 -6.59 2.16 -12.02
C GLY A 67 -5.71 0.91 -12.13
N LYS A 68 -4.52 0.89 -11.50
CA LYS A 68 -3.62 -0.26 -11.46
C LYS A 68 -3.57 -0.85 -10.05
N THR A 69 -3.58 -2.18 -9.94
CA THR A 69 -3.53 -2.86 -8.64
C THR A 69 -2.13 -2.77 -8.02
N LEU A 70 -2.03 -2.83 -6.68
CA LEU A 70 -0.74 -2.91 -6.01
C LEU A 70 0.08 -4.12 -6.47
N GLU A 71 -0.56 -5.26 -6.76
CA GLU A 71 0.11 -6.43 -7.34
C GLU A 71 0.77 -6.08 -8.68
N TYR A 72 0.05 -5.42 -9.59
CA TYR A 72 0.58 -4.98 -10.87
C TYR A 72 1.77 -4.01 -10.68
N LEU A 73 1.62 -3.02 -9.81
CA LEU A 73 2.66 -2.02 -9.56
C LEU A 73 3.93 -2.66 -9.00
N LEU A 74 3.81 -3.60 -8.06
CA LEU A 74 4.95 -4.31 -7.48
C LEU A 74 5.64 -5.27 -8.46
N GLU A 75 4.94 -5.73 -9.51
CA GLU A 75 5.49 -6.62 -10.54
C GLU A 75 6.13 -5.87 -11.71
N HIS A 76 5.54 -4.76 -12.11
CA HIS A 76 5.87 -4.11 -13.38
C HIS A 76 6.42 -2.70 -13.25
N GLU A 77 6.18 -2.02 -12.12
CA GLU A 77 6.52 -0.61 -11.93
C GLU A 77 7.18 -0.36 -10.56
N LEU A 78 7.84 -1.38 -10.02
CA LEU A 78 8.42 -1.37 -8.68
C LEU A 78 9.47 -0.25 -8.51
N GLU A 79 10.18 0.08 -9.58
CA GLU A 79 11.16 1.18 -9.62
C GLU A 79 10.55 2.56 -9.40
N GLN A 80 9.23 2.71 -9.58
CA GLN A 80 8.50 3.94 -9.31
C GLN A 80 7.98 4.01 -7.87
N ILE A 81 8.02 2.90 -7.13
CA ILE A 81 7.63 2.82 -5.72
C ILE A 81 8.86 3.10 -4.86
N LYS A 82 8.76 4.14 -4.02
CA LYS A 82 9.77 4.45 -3.01
C LYS A 82 9.13 4.41 -1.63
N ILE A 83 9.62 3.50 -0.78
CA ILE A 83 9.25 3.49 0.64
C ILE A 83 9.83 4.72 1.31
N MET A 84 8.96 5.42 2.03
CA MET A 84 9.29 6.60 2.82
C MET A 84 9.38 6.24 4.31
N GLY A 85 8.53 5.34 4.79
CA GLY A 85 8.50 4.90 6.19
C GLY A 85 7.90 3.50 6.34
N VAL A 86 8.34 2.78 7.38
CA VAL A 86 7.76 1.49 7.81
C VAL A 86 7.66 1.54 9.33
N TYR A 87 6.46 1.34 9.87
CA TYR A 87 6.12 1.51 11.29
C TYR A 87 5.69 0.17 11.90
#